data_AF-A0A1M6RF64-F1
#
_entry.id   AF-A0A1M6RF64-F1
#
_cell.length_a   1.000
_cell.length_b   1.000
_cell.length_c   1.000
_cell.angle_alpha   90.00
_cell.angle_beta   90.00
_cell.angle_gamma   90.00
#
_symmetry.space_group_name_H-M   'P 1'
#
loop_
_entity.id
_entity.type
_entity.pdbx_description
1 polymer ?
#
loop_
_entity_poly.entity_id
_entity_poly.type
_entity_poly.pdbx_seq_one_letter_code
_entity_poly.pdbx_strand_id
1 'polypeptide(L)'
;MAFKLDGAEDISEMYHKSIGLQQYEWWALSEFKAKKAPFHKEQLNYFDLMILAQHHGLRTRLLDVTTNPLVALYFACENDKTDGQLICFRNQWSKLSTIKTGVNDEIPNYFAKDIKGFLLFIRSIDKYTIVIPSHLNEKIVSQNGCFIMFKQPLLEIKHDENLFEIDIPKDKKHVIRKELRKLGYSRSKIYPDLNSSASKIDNSLFE
;
A
#
# COMPACT_ATOMS: atom_id res chain seq x y z
N MET A 1 10.98 -4.55 6.30
CA MET A 1 9.71 -4.16 5.64
C MET A 1 9.33 -5.24 4.69
N ALA A 2 8.05 -5.60 4.59
CA ALA A 2 7.64 -6.52 3.55
C ALA A 2 6.22 -6.29 3.04
N PHE A 3 5.96 -6.81 1.84
CA PHE A 3 4.69 -6.63 1.15
C PHE A 3 4.33 -7.86 0.31
N LYS A 4 3.02 -8.01 0.07
CA LYS A 4 2.42 -9.06 -0.76
C LYS A 4 2.19 -8.48 -2.16
N LEU A 5 2.72 -9.13 -3.20
CA LEU A 5 2.38 -8.84 -4.59
C LEU A 5 1.11 -9.60 -5.00
N ASP A 6 -0.04 -9.25 -4.44
CA ASP A 6 -1.30 -9.72 -5.02
C ASP A 6 -1.66 -8.84 -6.23
N GLY A 7 -1.69 -9.43 -7.42
CA GLY A 7 -2.13 -8.75 -8.65
C GLY A 7 -1.01 -8.22 -9.56
N ALA A 8 0.26 -8.54 -9.30
CA ALA A 8 1.38 -8.10 -10.16
C ALA A 8 1.30 -8.62 -11.60
N GLU A 9 0.67 -9.78 -11.83
CA GLU A 9 0.52 -10.36 -13.17
C GLU A 9 -0.47 -9.57 -14.04
N ASP A 10 -1.56 -9.07 -13.44
CA ASP A 10 -2.66 -8.35 -14.09
C ASP A 10 -2.39 -6.84 -14.29
N ILE A 11 -1.26 -6.37 -13.75
CA ILE A 11 -0.69 -5.04 -13.96
C ILE A 11 0.28 -5.09 -15.15
N SER A 12 0.70 -6.26 -15.67
CA SER A 12 1.55 -6.28 -16.86
C SER A 12 0.80 -5.85 -18.14
N GLU A 13 -0.46 -6.26 -18.29
CA GLU A 13 -1.26 -6.04 -19.51
C GLU A 13 -1.66 -4.58 -19.75
N MET A 14 -1.85 -3.78 -18.70
CA MET A 14 -2.21 -2.35 -18.82
C MET A 14 -1.00 -1.41 -19.06
N TYR A 15 0.24 -1.86 -18.81
CA TYR A 15 1.36 -0.96 -18.48
C TYR A 15 2.43 -0.85 -19.57
N HIS A 16 2.15 -1.32 -20.78
CA HIS A 16 3.13 -1.46 -21.86
C HIS A 16 3.75 -0.13 -22.39
N LYS A 17 3.32 1.06 -21.94
CA LYS A 17 4.00 2.33 -22.24
C LYS A 17 3.91 3.30 -21.05
N SER A 18 5.05 3.74 -20.52
CA SER A 18 5.16 4.70 -19.40
C SER A 18 4.41 6.02 -19.62
N ILE A 19 4.24 6.44 -20.89
CA ILE A 19 3.44 7.60 -21.29
C ILE A 19 1.93 7.35 -21.06
N GLY A 20 1.45 6.12 -21.28
CA GLY A 20 0.05 5.75 -21.07
C GLY A 20 -0.33 5.71 -19.58
N LEU A 21 0.60 5.27 -18.71
CA LEU A 21 0.35 5.18 -17.28
C LEU A 21 0.07 6.56 -16.65
N GLN A 22 0.88 7.57 -16.98
CA GLN A 22 0.69 8.92 -16.45
C GLN A 22 -0.61 9.55 -16.95
N GLN A 23 -0.99 9.29 -18.20
CA GLN A 23 -2.26 9.78 -18.77
C GLN A 23 -3.48 9.10 -18.13
N TYR A 24 -3.40 7.78 -17.89
CA TYR A 24 -4.45 7.04 -17.19
C TYR A 24 -4.64 7.54 -15.76
N GLU A 25 -3.55 7.63 -14.98
CA GLU A 25 -3.63 8.10 -13.59
C GLU A 25 -4.14 9.53 -13.52
N TRP A 26 -3.71 10.39 -14.45
CA TRP A 26 -4.23 11.75 -14.57
C TRP A 26 -5.75 11.76 -14.74
N TRP A 27 -6.25 11.02 -15.72
CA TRP A 27 -7.67 10.93 -16.00
C TRP A 27 -8.45 10.33 -14.82
N ALA A 28 -8.00 9.18 -14.29
CA ALA A 28 -8.67 8.47 -13.21
C ALA A 28 -8.77 9.29 -11.92
N LEU A 29 -7.68 9.97 -11.54
CA LEU A 29 -7.65 10.80 -10.33
C LEU A 29 -8.41 12.12 -10.53
N SER A 30 -8.44 12.67 -11.75
CA SER A 30 -9.28 13.84 -12.07
C SER A 30 -10.76 13.51 -11.96
N GLU A 31 -11.19 12.39 -12.53
CA GLU A 31 -12.57 11.87 -12.43
C GLU A 31 -12.95 11.58 -10.98
N PHE A 32 -12.05 10.94 -10.22
CA PHE A 32 -12.29 10.64 -8.81
C PHE A 32 -12.43 11.92 -7.98
N LYS A 33 -11.53 12.89 -8.18
CA LYS A 33 -11.59 14.20 -7.52
C LYS A 33 -12.89 14.92 -7.84
N ALA A 34 -13.30 14.97 -9.11
CA ALA A 34 -14.55 15.63 -9.51
C ALA A 34 -15.79 15.01 -8.82
N LYS A 35 -15.82 13.68 -8.69
CA LYS A 35 -16.93 12.95 -8.05
C LYS A 35 -16.93 13.04 -6.52
N LYS A 36 -15.75 13.16 -5.88
CA LYS A 36 -15.60 13.13 -4.41
C LYS A 36 -15.37 14.50 -3.76
N ALA A 37 -14.96 15.51 -4.53
CA ALA A 37 -14.79 16.89 -4.06
C ALA A 37 -16.02 17.47 -3.31
N PRO A 38 -17.28 17.14 -3.66
CA PRO A 38 -18.43 17.63 -2.90
C PRO A 38 -18.52 17.08 -1.46
N PHE A 39 -17.85 15.96 -1.17
CA PHE A 39 -18.01 15.21 0.09
C PHE A 39 -16.84 15.37 1.07
N HIS A 40 -15.71 15.94 0.64
CA HIS A 40 -14.57 16.25 1.50
C HIS A 40 -14.42 17.77 1.64
N LYS A 41 -14.60 18.28 2.87
CA LYS A 41 -14.48 19.72 3.18
C LYS A 41 -13.02 20.19 3.24
N GLU A 42 -12.07 19.27 3.38
CA GLU A 42 -10.64 19.56 3.47
C GLU A 42 -9.98 19.49 2.08
N GLN A 43 -9.03 20.39 1.82
CA GLN A 43 -8.20 20.31 0.63
C GLN A 43 -7.23 19.14 0.75
N LEU A 44 -7.59 18.00 0.15
CA LEU A 44 -6.68 16.85 0.03
C LEU A 44 -5.52 17.20 -0.91
N ASN A 45 -4.29 16.94 -0.48
CA ASN A 45 -3.14 16.95 -1.39
C ASN A 45 -3.25 15.74 -2.36
N TYR A 46 -2.38 15.70 -3.37
CA TYR A 46 -2.46 14.65 -4.38
C TYR A 46 -2.18 13.24 -3.84
N PHE A 47 -1.32 13.11 -2.83
CA PHE A 47 -1.05 11.81 -2.19
C PHE A 47 -2.26 11.31 -1.41
N ASP A 48 -2.91 12.18 -0.62
CA ASP A 48 -4.11 11.84 0.12
C ASP A 48 -5.26 11.47 -0.84
N LEU A 49 -5.36 12.16 -1.99
CA LEU A 49 -6.29 11.81 -3.05
C LEU A 49 -6.02 10.41 -3.62
N MET A 50 -4.76 10.04 -3.83
CA MET A 50 -4.38 8.71 -4.33
C MET A 50 -4.67 7.61 -3.31
N ILE A 51 -4.34 7.83 -2.04
CA ILE A 51 -4.64 6.87 -0.95
C ILE A 51 -6.15 6.66 -0.86
N LEU A 52 -6.93 7.74 -0.92
CA LEU A 52 -8.39 7.69 -0.91
C LEU A 52 -8.95 6.97 -2.16
N ALA A 53 -8.40 7.25 -3.35
CA ALA A 53 -8.76 6.57 -4.59
C ALA A 53 -8.51 5.05 -4.49
N GLN A 54 -7.35 4.65 -3.96
CA GLN A 54 -6.98 3.26 -3.75
C GLN A 54 -7.90 2.56 -2.75
N HIS A 55 -8.30 3.25 -1.68
CA HIS A 55 -9.31 2.75 -0.75
C HIS A 55 -10.66 2.46 -1.42
N HIS A 56 -11.00 3.21 -2.47
CA HIS A 56 -12.20 3.01 -3.28
C HIS A 56 -11.99 2.09 -4.50
N GLY A 57 -10.86 1.39 -4.58
CA GLY A 57 -10.59 0.37 -5.59
C GLY A 57 -9.96 0.88 -6.89
N LEU A 58 -9.57 2.15 -6.98
CA LEU A 58 -8.78 2.64 -8.11
C LEU A 58 -7.34 2.12 -8.00
N ARG A 59 -6.82 1.59 -9.09
CA ARG A 59 -5.41 1.18 -9.18
C ARG A 59 -4.55 2.43 -9.25
N THR A 60 -3.59 2.56 -8.34
CA THR A 60 -2.59 3.64 -8.34
C THR A 60 -1.17 3.05 -8.32
N ARG A 61 -0.16 3.87 -8.61
CA ARG A 61 1.26 3.49 -8.43
C ARG A 61 1.71 3.31 -6.97
N LEU A 62 0.86 3.56 -5.98
CA LEU A 62 1.17 3.32 -4.58
C LEU A 62 1.04 1.84 -4.26
N LEU A 63 2.13 1.25 -3.77
CA LEU A 63 2.13 -0.10 -3.24
C LEU A 63 1.99 -0.05 -1.72
N ASP A 64 0.98 -0.74 -1.19
CA ASP A 64 0.80 -0.94 0.24
C ASP A 64 1.94 -1.79 0.82
N VAL A 65 2.69 -1.24 1.77
CA VAL A 65 3.77 -1.94 2.46
C VAL A 65 3.68 -1.77 3.96
N THR A 66 4.24 -2.71 4.72
CA THR A 66 4.27 -2.61 6.19
C THR A 66 5.69 -2.63 6.74
N THR A 67 5.91 -1.75 7.71
CA THR A 67 7.15 -1.75 8.51
C THR A 67 7.20 -2.92 9.49
N ASN A 68 6.06 -3.57 9.78
CA ASN A 68 5.97 -4.70 10.68
C ASN A 68 6.13 -6.03 9.93
N PRO A 69 7.23 -6.77 10.13
CA PRO A 69 7.49 -8.02 9.40
C PRO A 69 6.44 -9.11 9.68
N LEU A 70 5.79 -9.10 10.85
CA LEU A 70 4.76 -10.07 11.20
C LEU A 70 3.42 -9.78 10.50
N VAL A 71 3.11 -8.51 10.26
CA VAL A 71 1.97 -8.12 9.42
C VAL A 71 2.21 -8.55 7.97
N ALA A 72 3.42 -8.34 7.45
CA ALA A 72 3.75 -8.76 6.10
C ALA A 72 3.69 -10.28 5.94
N LEU A 73 4.24 -11.01 6.92
CA LEU A 73 4.17 -12.47 6.95
C LEU A 73 2.71 -12.96 7.02
N TYR A 74 1.86 -12.29 7.80
CA TYR A 74 0.43 -12.58 7.84
C TYR A 74 -0.21 -12.49 6.45
N PHE A 75 0.06 -11.40 5.71
CA PHE A 75 -0.46 -11.23 4.35
C PHE A 75 0.08 -12.27 3.37
N ALA A 76 1.37 -12.58 3.44
CA ALA A 76 1.97 -13.59 2.56
C ALA A 76 1.40 -15.00 2.80
N CYS A 77 0.90 -15.28 4.01
CA CYS A 77 0.23 -16.53 4.37
C CYS A 77 -1.29 -16.53 4.16
N GLU A 78 -1.90 -15.48 3.60
CA GLU A 78 -3.37 -15.37 3.54
C GLU A 78 -4.00 -16.29 2.49
N ASN A 79 -3.35 -16.46 1.34
CA ASN A 79 -3.81 -17.35 0.27
C ASN A 79 -3.19 -18.74 0.43
N ASP A 80 -4.01 -19.74 0.75
CA ASP A 80 -3.58 -21.14 0.96
C ASP A 80 -3.39 -21.93 -0.35
N LYS A 81 -3.79 -21.38 -1.51
CA LYS A 81 -3.76 -22.12 -2.79
C LYS A 81 -2.41 -22.09 -3.49
N THR A 82 -1.60 -21.08 -3.22
CA THR A 82 -0.31 -20.83 -3.88
C THR A 82 0.78 -20.60 -2.84
N ASP A 83 2.03 -20.71 -3.25
CA ASP A 83 3.15 -20.24 -2.44
C ASP A 83 3.01 -18.73 -2.20
N GLY A 84 3.58 -18.26 -1.10
CA GLY A 84 3.64 -16.84 -0.74
C GLY A 84 5.05 -16.33 -0.91
N GLN A 85 5.18 -15.02 -1.01
CA GLN A 85 6.48 -14.38 -1.08
C GLN A 85 6.51 -13.15 -0.19
N LEU A 86 7.64 -12.94 0.47
CA LEU A 86 7.92 -11.80 1.30
C LEU A 86 9.08 -11.01 0.69
N ILE A 87 8.81 -9.81 0.19
CA ILE A 87 9.85 -8.96 -0.41
C ILE A 87 10.35 -7.97 0.63
N CYS A 88 11.65 -7.96 0.91
CA CYS A 88 12.26 -7.22 2.00
C CYS A 88 13.33 -6.24 1.55
N PHE A 89 13.38 -5.07 2.17
CA PHE A 89 14.51 -4.13 2.01
C PHE A 89 15.72 -4.56 2.85
N ARG A 90 16.89 -4.71 2.22
CA ARG A 90 18.18 -5.02 2.84
C ARG A 90 18.72 -3.85 3.66
N ASN A 91 18.59 -2.64 3.15
CA ASN A 91 19.22 -1.45 3.71
C ASN A 91 18.34 -0.75 4.75
N GLN A 92 19.01 0.05 5.61
CA GLN A 92 18.34 0.86 6.62
C GLN A 92 17.43 1.90 5.94
N TRP A 93 16.16 1.91 6.39
CA TRP A 93 15.11 2.85 6.00
C TRP A 93 15.56 4.32 5.94
N SER A 94 16.44 4.72 6.85
CA SER A 94 16.99 6.07 6.96
C SER A 94 17.74 6.56 5.71
N LYS A 95 18.15 5.65 4.82
CA LYS A 95 18.86 5.99 3.57
C LYS A 95 17.93 6.11 2.36
N LEU A 96 16.67 5.72 2.50
CA LEU A 96 15.71 5.77 1.40
C LEU A 96 15.01 7.13 1.37
N SER A 97 14.77 7.64 0.15
CA SER A 97 13.97 8.85 -0.02
C SER A 97 12.59 8.63 0.61
N THR A 98 12.23 9.50 1.55
CA THR A 98 11.00 9.36 2.34
C THR A 98 10.26 10.68 2.31
N ILE A 99 8.96 10.60 2.07
CA ILE A 99 8.04 11.72 2.07
C ILE A 99 7.01 11.47 3.15
N LYS A 100 6.79 12.47 4.01
CA LYS A 100 5.65 12.51 4.91
C LYS A 100 4.61 13.42 4.28
N THR A 101 3.38 12.94 4.12
CA THR A 101 2.26 13.84 3.82
C THR A 101 1.89 14.56 5.14
N GLY A 102 1.50 15.84 5.14
CA GLY A 102 1.13 16.61 6.34
C GLY A 102 1.27 18.13 6.16
N VAL A 103 0.41 18.92 6.82
CA VAL A 103 0.19 20.38 6.60
C VAL A 103 1.44 21.31 6.66
N ASN A 104 2.63 20.79 6.98
CA ASN A 104 3.93 21.50 6.93
C ASN A 104 4.94 20.85 5.95
N ASP A 105 4.46 20.20 4.89
CA ASP A 105 5.20 19.28 4.00
C ASP A 105 6.62 19.72 3.58
N GLU A 106 7.58 18.81 3.78
CA GLU A 106 8.90 18.79 3.12
C GLU A 106 8.79 18.55 1.59
N ILE A 107 7.59 18.26 1.10
CA ILE A 107 7.26 18.27 -0.32
C ILE A 107 7.16 19.75 -0.71
N PRO A 108 8.01 20.26 -1.63
CA PRO A 108 7.89 21.64 -2.06
C PRO A 108 6.44 21.90 -2.47
N ASN A 109 5.82 22.89 -1.81
CA ASN A 109 4.40 23.26 -1.91
C ASN A 109 3.92 23.50 -3.36
N TYR A 110 4.85 23.58 -4.30
CA TYR A 110 4.64 23.65 -5.74
C TYR A 110 4.24 22.31 -6.38
N PHE A 111 4.74 21.17 -5.88
CA PHE A 111 4.49 19.85 -6.48
C PHE A 111 3.16 19.23 -6.06
N ALA A 112 2.55 19.67 -4.96
CA ALA A 112 1.38 19.01 -4.37
C ALA A 112 0.04 19.72 -4.65
N LYS A 113 0.05 20.94 -5.22
CA LYS A 113 -1.17 21.75 -5.41
C LYS A 113 -1.96 21.40 -6.67
N ASP A 114 -1.27 20.96 -7.72
CA ASP A 114 -1.92 20.53 -8.95
C ASP A 114 -1.27 19.28 -9.55
N ILE A 115 -1.98 18.70 -10.49
CA ILE A 115 -1.58 17.50 -11.23
C ILE A 115 -0.22 17.65 -11.91
N LYS A 116 0.09 18.84 -12.45
CA LYS A 116 1.31 19.05 -13.24
C LYS A 116 2.52 19.02 -12.31
N GLY A 117 2.41 19.67 -11.15
CA GLY A 117 3.38 19.55 -10.07
C GLY A 117 3.60 18.09 -9.68
N PHE A 118 2.53 17.32 -9.49
CA PHE A 118 2.66 15.92 -9.09
C PHE A 118 3.36 15.06 -10.17
N LEU A 119 3.04 15.28 -11.46
CA LEU A 119 3.71 14.61 -12.57
C LEU A 119 5.20 14.98 -12.65
N LEU A 120 5.57 16.24 -12.41
CA LEU A 120 6.96 16.65 -12.33
C LEU A 120 7.69 15.97 -11.16
N PHE A 121 7.01 15.87 -10.02
CA PHE A 121 7.52 15.15 -8.87
C PHE A 121 7.78 13.67 -9.17
N ILE A 122 6.83 12.96 -9.80
CA ILE A 122 7.03 11.57 -10.25
C ILE A 122 8.29 11.44 -11.13
N ARG A 123 8.51 12.39 -12.04
CA ARG A 123 9.68 12.36 -12.94
C ARG A 123 11.00 12.54 -12.19
N SER A 124 10.98 13.24 -11.06
CA SER A 124 12.15 13.47 -10.20
C SER A 124 12.56 12.27 -9.35
N ILE A 125 11.64 11.32 -9.15
CA ILE A 125 11.95 10.06 -8.46
C ILE A 125 12.95 9.27 -9.30
N ASP A 126 13.96 8.69 -8.65
CA ASP A 126 14.93 7.82 -9.31
C ASP A 126 14.30 6.47 -9.67
N LYS A 127 14.12 5.61 -8.66
CA LYS A 127 13.35 4.36 -8.74
C LYS A 127 12.04 4.51 -7.97
N TYR A 128 12.12 4.51 -6.64
CA TYR A 128 10.95 4.68 -5.79
C TYR A 128 11.23 5.66 -4.65
N THR A 129 10.13 6.11 -4.03
CA THR A 129 10.15 6.83 -2.77
C THR A 129 9.16 6.20 -1.80
N ILE A 130 9.45 6.31 -0.52
CA ILE A 130 8.52 5.93 0.53
C ILE A 130 7.58 7.09 0.80
N VAL A 131 6.30 6.80 0.92
CA VAL A 131 5.26 7.76 1.32
C VAL A 131 4.68 7.31 2.66
N ILE A 132 4.84 8.17 3.66
CA ILE A 132 4.28 8.01 5.00
C ILE A 132 3.09 8.97 5.12
N PRO A 133 1.86 8.47 5.27
CA PRO A 133 0.70 9.35 5.41
C PRO A 133 0.69 10.08 6.76
N SER A 134 0.35 11.36 6.80
CA SER A 134 -0.02 12.08 8.04
C SER A 134 -1.37 11.63 8.59
N HIS A 135 -2.34 11.44 7.70
CA HIS A 135 -3.72 11.10 8.03
C HIS A 135 -3.93 9.61 7.81
N LEU A 136 -3.69 8.83 8.85
CA LEU A 136 -3.81 7.37 8.82
C LEU A 136 -5.24 6.97 9.23
N ASN A 137 -5.96 6.28 8.34
CA ASN A 137 -7.16 5.53 8.75
C ASN A 137 -6.72 4.40 9.71
N GLU A 138 -7.60 3.97 10.63
CA GLU A 138 -7.38 2.90 11.62
C GLU A 138 -6.75 1.64 11.01
N LYS A 139 -7.14 1.27 9.78
CA LYS A 139 -6.54 0.16 9.03
C LYS A 139 -5.05 0.34 8.75
N ILE A 140 -4.61 1.55 8.38
CA ILE A 140 -3.19 1.82 8.10
C ILE A 140 -2.41 1.84 9.42
N VAL A 141 -3.00 2.40 10.48
CA VAL A 141 -2.41 2.38 11.84
C VAL A 141 -2.23 0.94 12.33
N SER A 142 -3.26 0.10 12.25
CA SER A 142 -3.23 -1.28 12.74
C SER A 142 -2.25 -2.17 11.99
N GLN A 143 -1.98 -1.83 10.73
CA GLN A 143 -1.06 -2.55 9.85
C GLN A 143 0.37 -1.99 9.88
N ASN A 144 0.66 -0.94 10.65
CA ASN A 144 1.91 -0.17 10.55
C ASN A 144 2.24 0.16 9.09
N GLY A 145 1.20 0.54 8.35
CA GLY A 145 1.21 0.71 6.92
C GLY A 145 1.90 2.00 6.48
N CYS A 146 2.58 1.92 5.35
CA CYS A 146 3.08 3.03 4.57
C CYS A 146 3.05 2.61 3.11
N PHE A 147 3.44 3.51 2.22
CA PHE A 147 3.36 3.25 0.79
C PHE A 147 4.74 3.35 0.14
N ILE A 148 4.94 2.58 -0.92
CA ILE A 148 6.04 2.80 -1.85
C ILE A 148 5.45 3.34 -3.12
N MET A 149 5.96 4.48 -3.57
CA MET A 149 5.61 5.04 -4.86
C MET A 149 6.75 4.80 -5.83
N PHE A 150 6.50 3.93 -6.81
CA PHE A 150 7.44 3.65 -7.89
C PHE A 150 7.32 4.70 -8.99
N LYS A 151 8.44 5.03 -9.63
CA LYS A 151 8.43 5.78 -10.88
C LYS A 151 7.80 4.93 -11.97
N GLN A 152 8.21 3.67 -12.07
CA GLN A 152 7.62 2.65 -12.93
C GLN A 152 7.33 1.36 -12.13
N PRO A 153 6.06 1.06 -11.79
CA PRO A 153 5.69 -0.16 -11.07
C PRO A 153 6.19 -1.44 -11.77
N LEU A 154 6.43 -2.50 -11.00
CA LEU A 154 6.85 -3.85 -11.42
C LEU A 154 8.25 -4.02 -12.05
N LEU A 155 8.71 -3.07 -12.87
CA LEU A 155 10.05 -3.10 -13.47
C LEU A 155 11.16 -2.98 -12.41
N GLU A 156 10.92 -2.15 -11.40
CA GLU A 156 11.91 -1.79 -10.40
C GLU A 156 12.02 -2.82 -9.26
N ILE A 157 10.99 -3.65 -9.03
CA ILE A 157 10.98 -4.64 -7.95
C ILE A 157 11.88 -5.84 -8.28
N LYS A 158 11.87 -6.31 -9.54
CA LYS A 158 12.57 -7.54 -9.95
C LYS A 158 14.11 -7.41 -10.03
N HIS A 159 14.65 -6.20 -10.01
CA HIS A 159 16.08 -5.93 -10.25
C HIS A 159 16.72 -5.00 -9.22
N ASP A 160 16.08 -4.75 -8.08
CA ASP A 160 16.69 -3.93 -7.03
C ASP A 160 17.56 -4.79 -6.10
N GLU A 161 18.86 -4.53 -6.11
CA GLU A 161 19.83 -5.14 -5.20
C GLU A 161 19.51 -4.85 -3.72
N ASN A 162 18.78 -3.76 -3.44
CA ASN A 162 18.31 -3.44 -2.10
C ASN A 162 17.14 -4.32 -1.65
N LEU A 163 16.56 -5.13 -2.54
CA LEU A 163 15.49 -6.05 -2.22
C LEU A 163 16.02 -7.48 -2.07
N PHE A 164 15.35 -8.26 -1.22
CA PHE A 164 15.54 -9.69 -1.12
C PHE A 164 14.22 -10.38 -0.87
N GLU A 165 14.09 -11.60 -1.35
CA GLU A 165 12.84 -12.35 -1.30
C GLU A 165 12.97 -13.50 -0.30
N ILE A 166 11.90 -13.76 0.46
CA ILE A 166 11.75 -14.97 1.24
C ILE A 166 10.50 -15.70 0.74
N ASP A 167 10.71 -16.91 0.22
CA ASP A 167 9.62 -17.77 -0.22
C ASP A 167 8.94 -18.43 0.98
N ILE A 168 7.61 -18.51 0.90
CA ILE A 168 6.76 -19.10 1.93
C ILE A 168 5.98 -20.24 1.27
N PRO A 169 6.45 -21.48 1.42
CA PRO A 169 5.78 -22.64 0.84
C PRO A 169 4.34 -22.77 1.34
N LYS A 170 3.42 -23.10 0.43
CA LYS A 170 1.98 -23.23 0.72
C LYS A 170 1.68 -24.17 1.88
N ASP A 171 2.44 -25.27 2.02
CA ASP A 171 2.26 -26.27 3.08
C ASP A 171 2.66 -25.74 4.47
N LYS A 172 3.49 -24.69 4.55
CA LYS A 172 3.91 -24.06 5.81
C LYS A 172 2.97 -22.95 6.27
N LYS A 173 2.12 -22.40 5.39
CA LYS A 173 1.26 -21.24 5.70
C LYS A 173 0.31 -21.49 6.88
N HIS A 174 -0.23 -22.70 7.01
CA HIS A 174 -1.10 -23.01 8.14
C HIS A 174 -0.35 -22.92 9.49
N VAL A 175 0.84 -23.52 9.57
CA VAL A 175 1.67 -23.50 10.79
C VAL A 175 2.06 -22.07 11.13
N ILE A 176 2.53 -21.30 10.15
CA ILE A 176 2.91 -19.88 10.33
C ILE A 176 1.74 -19.06 10.87
N ARG A 177 0.54 -19.20 10.30
CA ARG A 177 -0.66 -18.49 10.79
C ARG A 177 -1.03 -18.88 12.22
N LYS A 178 -0.84 -20.14 12.60
CA LYS A 178 -1.09 -20.59 13.99
C LYS A 178 -0.15 -19.89 14.96
N GLU A 179 1.13 -19.77 14.62
CA GLU A 179 2.11 -19.05 15.46
C GLU A 179 1.84 -17.54 15.48
N LEU A 180 1.52 -16.93 14.34
CA LEU A 180 1.12 -15.52 14.26
C LEU A 180 -0.07 -15.20 15.17
N ARG A 181 -1.08 -16.08 15.22
CA ARG A 181 -2.23 -15.92 16.13
C ARG A 181 -1.83 -15.93 17.60
N LYS A 182 -0.89 -16.79 18.01
CA LYS A 182 -0.37 -16.81 19.39
C LYS A 182 0.36 -15.51 19.75
N LEU A 183 1.02 -14.90 18.76
CA LEU A 183 1.64 -13.58 18.88
C LEU A 183 0.63 -12.41 18.79
N GLY A 184 -0.66 -12.71 18.75
CA GLY A 184 -1.74 -11.72 18.69
C GLY A 184 -2.01 -11.16 17.29
N TYR A 185 -1.40 -11.69 16.23
CA TYR A 185 -1.68 -11.29 14.84
C TYR A 185 -2.85 -12.11 14.27
N SER A 186 -4.06 -11.68 14.63
CA SER A 186 -5.33 -12.25 14.15
C SER A 186 -5.96 -11.40 13.04
N ARG A 187 -6.92 -11.97 12.30
CA ARG A 187 -7.70 -11.24 11.29
C ARG A 187 -8.35 -9.97 11.86
N SER A 188 -8.89 -10.03 13.07
CA SER A 188 -9.51 -8.89 13.76
C SER A 188 -8.52 -7.80 14.17
N LYS A 189 -7.25 -8.13 14.39
CA LYS A 189 -6.20 -7.12 14.61
C LYS A 189 -5.78 -6.46 13.30
N ILE A 190 -5.63 -7.25 12.23
CA ILE A 190 -5.15 -6.78 10.93
C ILE A 190 -6.23 -6.01 10.16
N TYR A 191 -7.49 -6.40 10.30
CA TYR A 191 -8.65 -5.78 9.66
C TYR A 191 -9.66 -5.34 10.73
N PRO A 192 -9.45 -4.18 11.37
CA PRO A 192 -10.27 -3.71 12.49
C PRO A 192 -11.67 -3.24 12.07
N ASP A 193 -11.96 -3.11 10.77
CA ASP A 193 -13.24 -2.61 10.24
C ASP A 193 -14.47 -3.24 10.94
N LEU A 194 -15.53 -2.45 11.13
CA LEU A 194 -16.76 -2.76 11.91
C LEU A 194 -17.33 -4.18 11.73
N ASN A 195 -17.18 -4.78 10.54
CA ASN A 195 -17.63 -6.15 10.25
C ASN A 195 -16.83 -7.25 10.99
N SER A 196 -15.59 -6.98 11.39
CA SER A 196 -14.74 -7.90 12.16
C SER A 196 -15.20 -8.02 13.62
N SER A 197 -15.85 -7.00 14.16
CA SER A 197 -16.41 -6.99 15.52
C SER A 197 -17.78 -7.69 15.58
N ALA A 198 -18.57 -7.62 14.50
CA ALA A 198 -19.87 -8.31 14.42
C ALA A 198 -19.75 -9.84 14.34
N SER A 199 -18.66 -10.36 13.77
CA SER A 199 -18.37 -11.82 13.73
C SER A 199 -17.91 -12.41 15.06
N LYS A 200 -17.83 -11.61 16.13
CA LYS A 200 -17.53 -12.04 17.51
C LYS A 200 -18.75 -12.11 18.42
N ILE A 201 -19.95 -11.86 17.93
CA ILE A 201 -21.16 -12.17 18.72
C ILE A 201 -21.34 -13.68 18.66
N ASP A 202 -20.78 -14.35 19.66
CA ASP A 202 -21.03 -15.74 19.96
C ASP A 202 -22.51 -15.89 20.34
N ASN A 203 -23.30 -16.50 19.45
CA ASN A 203 -24.69 -16.84 19.74
C ASN A 203 -24.81 -18.07 20.67
N SER A 204 -23.71 -18.62 21.18
CA SER A 204 -23.74 -19.69 22.19
C SER A 204 -24.28 -19.24 23.56
N LEU A 205 -24.70 -17.98 23.71
CA LEU A 205 -25.41 -17.48 24.89
C LEU A 205 -26.93 -17.54 24.75
N PHE A 206 -27.46 -18.09 23.63
CA PHE A 206 -28.89 -18.26 23.38
C PHE A 206 -29.33 -19.69 23.01
N GLU A 207 -28.52 -20.70 23.27
CA GLU A 207 -28.97 -22.12 23.29
C GLU A 207 -28.46 -22.86 24.54
#